data_AF-M5RT15-F1
#
_entry.id   AF-M5RT15-F1
#
_cell.length_a   1.000
_cell.length_b   1.000
_cell.length_c   1.000
_cell.angle_alpha   90.00
_cell.angle_beta   90.00
_cell.angle_gamma   90.00
#
_symmetry.space_group_name_H-M   'P 1'
#
loop_
_entity.id
_entity.type
_entity.pdbx_description
1 polymer ?
#
loop_
_entity_poly.entity_id
_entity_poly.type
_entity_poly.pdbx_seq_one_letter_code
_entity_poly.pdbx_strand_id
1 'polypeptide(L)'
;MHASSFFFEPLTNSDVCVSCHQVAVQPGIALEVVHSQYRHGPAAAKGISCQDCHMGAVPGKAEGYEYCHAAVLNDKPYGEPKKHANHSFWGPGYPIAHPGIFPHNPKAKQYSPREWLEFDDRAGWGTEAFEQSVTPGMHFPPPWDNTDDRRDARRIIDANLLKIEQKRSSAVITLEAGVDVKGPIFLSQPRAGSPLNIAYRVSNISEGHNLPTGSLGAQPQLWLNVALIDPDGQRVWESGYLDSNADLADMNSYDVAKGRVPRDKGLFNLQTKFLINNVRGTDREAALPLNFSVDQLVFLRPGAVPVSVLNHPPLIRMEAHSIPPLDHRMPKYHIPASVMKKKGPYRLSVRMRSRMEPPYFMRQINSTPDMLRRMSANMLDVRQSSHTFLVQ
;
A
#
# COMPACT_ATOMS: atom_id res chain seq x y z
N MET A 1 10.61 0.13 -40.28
CA MET A 1 10.85 -1.31 -40.52
C MET A 1 11.85 -1.81 -39.49
N HIS A 2 11.54 -2.88 -38.77
CA HIS A 2 12.53 -3.55 -37.91
C HIS A 2 13.43 -4.43 -38.81
N ALA A 3 14.76 -4.23 -38.75
CA ALA A 3 15.73 -4.87 -39.65
C ALA A 3 16.04 -6.34 -39.30
N SER A 4 15.77 -6.74 -38.06
CA SER A 4 15.93 -8.09 -37.53
C SER A 4 15.23 -8.22 -36.18
N SER A 5 15.07 -9.45 -35.70
CA SER A 5 14.55 -9.78 -34.37
C SER A 5 15.58 -10.62 -33.62
N PHE A 6 15.81 -10.29 -32.36
CA PHE A 6 16.68 -11.06 -31.47
C PHE A 6 15.91 -11.56 -30.26
N PHE A 7 16.30 -12.71 -29.73
CA PHE A 7 15.77 -13.18 -28.47
C PHE A 7 16.31 -12.33 -27.33
N PHE A 8 15.42 -11.76 -26.52
CA PHE A 8 15.80 -10.98 -25.35
C PHE A 8 15.69 -11.85 -24.10
N GLU A 9 16.81 -12.53 -23.78
CA GLU A 9 16.92 -13.49 -22.69
C GLU A 9 16.39 -13.00 -21.33
N PRO A 10 16.61 -11.73 -20.91
CA PRO A 10 16.08 -11.23 -19.64
C PRO A 10 14.55 -11.36 -19.48
N LEU A 11 13.76 -11.46 -20.56
CA LEU A 11 12.32 -11.70 -20.45
C LEU A 11 11.96 -13.05 -19.83
N THR A 12 12.89 -13.99 -19.80
CA THR A 12 12.67 -15.35 -19.30
C THR A 12 13.05 -15.55 -17.84
N ASN A 13 13.65 -14.55 -17.20
CA ASN A 13 14.13 -14.63 -15.82
C ASN A 13 13.89 -13.31 -15.06
N SER A 14 14.22 -13.27 -13.78
CA SER A 14 13.97 -12.09 -12.94
C SER A 14 14.79 -10.85 -13.34
N ASP A 15 15.73 -10.93 -14.28
CA ASP A 15 16.62 -9.82 -14.66
C ASP A 15 15.85 -8.67 -15.32
N VAL A 16 14.77 -8.95 -16.05
CA VAL A 16 13.90 -7.89 -16.62
C VAL A 16 13.27 -7.01 -15.53
N CYS A 17 13.11 -7.51 -14.31
CA CYS A 17 12.54 -6.74 -13.20
C CYS A 17 13.57 -5.82 -12.54
N VAL A 18 14.87 -6.10 -12.67
CA VAL A 18 15.96 -5.46 -11.90
C VAL A 18 16.04 -3.96 -12.15
N SER A 19 15.86 -3.53 -13.40
CA SER A 19 16.01 -2.12 -13.78
C SER A 19 15.09 -1.18 -13.01
N CYS A 20 13.93 -1.69 -12.57
CA CYS A 20 12.92 -0.92 -11.86
C CYS A 20 12.75 -1.35 -10.39
N HIS A 21 13.08 -2.61 -10.06
CA HIS A 21 12.94 -3.18 -8.71
C HIS A 21 14.27 -3.32 -7.94
N GLN A 22 15.33 -2.66 -8.41
CA GLN A 22 16.62 -2.49 -7.74
C GLN A 22 17.19 -1.09 -8.03
N VAL A 23 16.60 -0.06 -7.43
CA VAL A 23 16.88 1.35 -7.74
C VAL A 23 17.54 2.04 -6.56
N ALA A 24 18.72 2.60 -6.83
CA ALA A 24 19.36 3.59 -5.97
C ALA A 24 19.32 4.96 -6.66
N VAL A 25 19.01 6.00 -5.90
CA VAL A 25 19.00 7.38 -6.39
C VAL A 25 20.12 8.18 -5.75
N GLN A 26 20.57 9.26 -6.39
CA GLN A 26 21.57 10.15 -5.82
C GLN A 26 21.10 10.69 -4.45
N PRO A 27 21.95 10.67 -3.41
CA PRO A 27 23.42 10.50 -3.44
C PRO A 27 23.92 9.04 -3.28
N GLY A 28 23.07 8.05 -3.56
CA GLY A 28 23.39 6.62 -3.44
C GLY A 28 22.50 5.85 -2.48
N ILE A 29 21.32 6.38 -2.15
CA ILE A 29 20.34 5.72 -1.29
C ILE A 29 19.53 4.70 -2.10
N ALA A 30 19.50 3.46 -1.62
CA ALA A 30 18.77 2.37 -2.26
C ALA A 30 17.28 2.43 -1.87
N LEU A 31 16.48 3.16 -2.65
CA LEU A 31 15.03 3.31 -2.42
C LEU A 31 14.26 2.03 -2.68
N GLU A 32 14.72 1.25 -3.66
CA GLU A 32 14.08 0.02 -4.11
C GLU A 32 15.12 -1.10 -4.09
N VAL A 33 14.88 -2.13 -3.28
CA VAL A 33 15.85 -3.23 -3.04
C VAL A 33 15.23 -4.61 -3.19
N VAL A 34 14.05 -4.69 -3.83
CA VAL A 34 13.24 -5.91 -3.91
C VAL A 34 14.02 -7.05 -4.56
N HIS A 35 14.71 -6.76 -5.67
CA HIS A 35 15.48 -7.79 -6.35
C HIS A 35 16.59 -8.36 -5.48
N SER A 36 17.37 -7.53 -4.78
CA SER A 36 18.38 -8.03 -3.85
C SER A 36 17.78 -8.87 -2.73
N GLN A 37 16.62 -8.47 -2.17
CA GLN A 37 15.91 -9.30 -1.17
C GLN A 37 15.50 -10.65 -1.77
N TYR A 38 14.94 -10.66 -2.97
CA TYR A 38 14.58 -11.87 -3.71
C TYR A 38 15.80 -12.78 -3.94
N ARG A 39 16.92 -12.24 -4.42
CA ARG A 39 18.14 -13.01 -4.71
C ARG A 39 18.72 -13.71 -3.48
N HIS A 40 18.49 -13.16 -2.28
CA HIS A 40 18.87 -13.77 -1.01
C HIS A 40 17.73 -14.60 -0.37
N GLY A 41 16.56 -14.68 -1.02
CA GLY A 41 15.38 -15.37 -0.54
C GLY A 41 15.29 -16.84 -0.98
N PRO A 42 14.47 -17.66 -0.28
CA PRO A 42 14.27 -19.07 -0.64
C PRO A 42 13.73 -19.30 -2.06
N ALA A 43 12.91 -18.40 -2.59
CA ALA A 43 12.36 -18.53 -3.95
C ALA A 43 13.45 -18.54 -5.03
N ALA A 44 14.44 -17.63 -4.93
CA ALA A 44 15.56 -17.60 -5.87
C ALA A 44 16.41 -18.87 -5.78
N ALA A 45 16.65 -19.38 -4.57
CA ALA A 45 17.38 -20.63 -4.36
C ALA A 45 16.67 -21.85 -4.98
N LYS A 46 15.33 -21.81 -5.08
CA LYS A 46 14.50 -22.84 -5.73
C LYS A 46 14.30 -22.62 -7.23
N GLY A 47 14.86 -21.55 -7.80
CA GLY A 47 14.67 -21.20 -9.21
C GLY A 47 13.29 -20.62 -9.55
N ILE A 48 12.51 -20.22 -8.54
CA ILE A 48 11.23 -19.55 -8.73
C ILE A 48 11.51 -18.10 -9.10
N SER A 49 11.02 -17.65 -10.25
CA SER A 49 11.24 -16.29 -10.78
C SER A 49 10.20 -15.29 -10.26
N CYS A 50 10.49 -14.00 -10.41
CA CYS A 50 9.51 -12.94 -10.14
C CYS A 50 8.22 -13.17 -10.94
N GLN A 51 8.36 -13.59 -12.19
CA GLN A 51 7.25 -13.82 -13.11
C GLN A 51 6.37 -14.98 -12.69
N ASP A 52 6.90 -16.00 -12.00
CA ASP A 52 6.11 -17.15 -11.57
C ASP A 52 5.05 -16.74 -10.55
N CYS A 53 5.37 -15.81 -9.65
CA CYS A 53 4.42 -15.29 -8.65
C CYS A 53 3.64 -14.06 -9.13
N HIS A 54 4.25 -13.16 -9.90
CA HIS A 54 3.66 -11.86 -10.26
C HIS A 54 2.98 -11.85 -11.64
N MET A 55 3.27 -12.82 -12.50
CA MET A 55 2.65 -12.96 -13.82
C MET A 55 1.99 -14.34 -14.02
N GLY A 56 1.93 -15.16 -12.96
CA GLY A 56 1.27 -16.47 -12.96
C GLY A 56 -0.26 -16.39 -12.93
N ALA A 57 -0.89 -17.56 -12.93
CA ALA A 57 -2.35 -17.68 -12.87
C ALA A 57 -2.91 -17.30 -11.49
N VAL A 58 -2.15 -17.55 -10.41
CA VAL A 58 -2.58 -17.33 -9.02
C VAL A 58 -1.86 -16.11 -8.44
N PRO A 59 -2.57 -15.08 -7.97
CA PRO A 59 -1.94 -13.86 -7.48
C PRO A 59 -0.96 -14.09 -6.32
N GLY A 60 0.31 -13.75 -6.54
CA GLY A 60 1.36 -13.81 -5.52
C GLY A 60 1.93 -15.21 -5.26
N LYS A 61 1.56 -16.22 -6.06
CA LYS A 61 2.03 -17.61 -5.87
C LYS A 61 2.55 -18.22 -7.17
N ALA A 62 3.62 -19.00 -7.06
CA ALA A 62 4.19 -19.79 -8.16
C ALA A 62 3.38 -21.06 -8.46
N GLU A 63 2.07 -20.94 -8.66
CA GLU A 63 1.14 -22.04 -8.97
C GLU A 63 0.85 -22.13 -10.47
N GLY A 64 1.86 -21.84 -11.31
CA GLY A 64 1.80 -22.00 -12.76
C GLY A 64 1.13 -20.84 -13.51
N TYR A 65 0.76 -21.12 -14.76
CA TYR A 65 0.24 -20.14 -15.72
C TYR A 65 -1.01 -20.67 -16.42
N GLU A 66 -1.84 -19.74 -16.90
CA GLU A 66 -2.87 -20.08 -17.86
C GLU A 66 -2.25 -20.44 -19.20
N TYR A 67 -2.98 -21.22 -20.01
CA TYR A 67 -2.60 -21.54 -21.38
C TYR A 67 -3.68 -21.04 -22.32
N CYS A 68 -3.30 -20.16 -23.25
CA CYS A 68 -4.25 -19.57 -24.19
C CYS A 68 -3.70 -19.59 -25.61
N HIS A 69 -4.61 -19.45 -26.58
CA HIS A 69 -4.25 -19.22 -27.97
C HIS A 69 -3.65 -17.82 -28.14
N ALA A 70 -2.75 -17.67 -29.11
CA ALA A 70 -2.03 -16.41 -29.31
C ALA A 70 -2.92 -15.28 -29.88
N ALA A 71 -4.00 -15.65 -30.58
CA ALA A 71 -4.96 -14.71 -31.14
C ALA A 71 -6.33 -15.39 -31.37
N VAL A 72 -7.34 -14.55 -31.59
CA VAL A 72 -8.64 -14.95 -32.15
C VAL A 72 -8.76 -14.30 -33.53
N LEU A 73 -8.89 -15.10 -34.58
CA LEU A 73 -9.04 -14.66 -35.97
C LEU A 73 -10.41 -15.12 -36.48
N ASN A 74 -11.28 -14.18 -36.86
CA ASN A 74 -12.66 -14.46 -37.28
C ASN A 74 -13.40 -15.36 -36.27
N ASP A 75 -13.38 -14.95 -34.99
CA ASP A 75 -13.98 -15.66 -33.85
C ASP A 75 -13.48 -17.10 -33.63
N LYS A 76 -12.35 -17.47 -34.24
CA LYS A 76 -11.71 -18.78 -34.05
C LYS A 76 -10.33 -18.62 -33.39
N PRO A 77 -9.99 -19.48 -32.42
CA PRO A 77 -8.65 -19.49 -31.83
C PRO A 77 -7.58 -19.81 -32.89
N TYR A 78 -6.45 -19.12 -32.83
CA TYR A 78 -5.32 -19.32 -33.75
C TYR A 78 -4.08 -19.86 -33.03
N GLY A 79 -3.47 -20.88 -33.64
CA GLY A 79 -2.27 -21.57 -33.15
C GLY A 79 -2.54 -22.52 -31.99
N GLU A 80 -1.51 -23.21 -31.51
CA GLU A 80 -1.60 -24.05 -30.31
C GLU A 80 -1.62 -23.21 -29.02
N PRO A 81 -2.33 -23.64 -27.95
CA PRO A 81 -2.26 -23.00 -26.65
C PRO A 81 -0.82 -22.92 -26.13
N LYS A 82 -0.42 -21.75 -25.64
CA LYS A 82 0.90 -21.49 -25.04
C LYS A 82 0.74 -20.83 -23.68
N LYS A 83 1.81 -20.89 -22.88
CA LYS A 83 1.93 -20.18 -21.60
C LYS A 83 1.50 -18.72 -21.79
N HIS A 84 0.47 -18.32 -21.04
CA HIS A 84 -0.05 -16.96 -21.02
C HIS A 84 0.41 -16.27 -19.74
N ALA A 85 1.34 -15.34 -19.88
CA ALA A 85 1.78 -14.53 -18.75
C ALA A 85 0.75 -13.43 -18.47
N ASN A 86 0.29 -13.35 -17.22
CA ASN A 86 -0.60 -12.28 -16.79
C ASN A 86 0.18 -10.96 -16.73
N HIS A 87 -0.24 -9.97 -17.52
CA HIS A 87 0.39 -8.65 -17.58
C HIS A 87 -0.28 -7.60 -16.66
N SER A 88 -1.11 -8.04 -15.72
CA SER A 88 -1.64 -7.17 -14.66
C SER A 88 -0.63 -6.94 -13.53
N PHE A 89 0.45 -7.75 -13.50
CA PHE A 89 1.53 -7.75 -12.51
C PHE A 89 1.00 -7.73 -11.07
N TRP A 90 0.79 -8.91 -10.51
CA TRP A 90 0.19 -9.06 -9.19
C TRP A 90 0.92 -8.25 -8.13
N GLY A 91 0.18 -7.51 -7.32
CA GLY A 91 0.74 -6.62 -6.33
C GLY A 91 -0.37 -5.95 -5.53
N PRO A 92 -0.07 -5.47 -4.31
CA PRO A 92 -1.06 -4.89 -3.41
C PRO A 92 -1.46 -3.46 -3.80
N GLY A 93 -0.93 -2.92 -4.91
CA GLY A 93 -1.16 -1.53 -5.31
C GLY A 93 -2.56 -1.28 -5.88
N TYR A 94 -3.03 -0.05 -5.69
CA TYR A 94 -4.31 0.45 -6.19
C TYR A 94 -4.15 1.91 -6.66
N PRO A 95 -4.93 2.36 -7.66
CA PRO A 95 -4.77 3.69 -8.20
C PRO A 95 -5.34 4.77 -7.27
N ILE A 96 -4.63 5.89 -7.20
CA ILE A 96 -5.11 7.14 -6.56
C ILE A 96 -5.41 8.25 -7.57
N ALA A 97 -5.25 7.97 -8.86
CA ALA A 97 -5.60 8.88 -9.94
C ALA A 97 -7.13 9.01 -10.08
N HIS A 98 -7.57 10.12 -10.67
CA HIS A 98 -8.96 10.31 -11.04
C HIS A 98 -9.42 9.19 -12.00
N PRO A 99 -10.61 8.58 -11.83
CA PRO A 99 -11.06 7.43 -12.61
C PRO A 99 -11.27 7.75 -14.09
N GLY A 100 -11.38 9.03 -14.46
CA GLY A 100 -11.37 9.45 -15.87
C GLY A 100 -9.99 9.34 -16.53
N ILE A 101 -8.92 9.41 -15.73
CA ILE A 101 -7.52 9.33 -16.19
C ILE A 101 -7.02 7.88 -16.18
N PHE A 102 -7.31 7.13 -15.11
CA PHE A 102 -6.86 5.75 -14.95
C PHE A 102 -7.91 4.87 -14.26
N PRO A 103 -8.15 3.62 -14.71
CA PRO A 103 -7.47 2.91 -15.80
C PRO A 103 -7.71 3.52 -17.19
N HIS A 104 -6.79 3.27 -18.12
CA HIS A 104 -6.91 3.79 -19.47
C HIS A 104 -8.15 3.22 -20.16
N ASN A 105 -8.98 4.11 -20.68
CA ASN A 105 -10.14 3.80 -21.50
C ASN A 105 -9.97 4.50 -22.86
N PRO A 106 -10.08 3.79 -23.99
CA PRO A 106 -9.94 4.41 -25.31
C PRO A 106 -10.86 5.60 -25.53
N LYS A 107 -12.08 5.55 -24.97
CA LYS A 107 -13.07 6.65 -25.05
C LYS A 107 -12.70 7.84 -24.17
N ALA A 108 -11.89 7.65 -23.12
CA ALA A 108 -11.46 8.74 -22.25
C ALA A 108 -10.53 9.75 -22.94
N LYS A 109 -9.95 9.38 -24.09
CA LYS A 109 -9.07 10.26 -24.89
C LYS A 109 -9.79 11.47 -25.50
N GLN A 110 -11.12 11.48 -25.50
CA GLN A 110 -11.91 12.62 -25.97
C GLN A 110 -11.77 13.85 -25.05
N TYR A 111 -11.33 13.64 -23.80
CA TYR A 111 -11.06 14.71 -22.84
C TYR A 111 -9.60 14.65 -22.38
N SER A 112 -9.01 15.81 -22.16
CA SER A 112 -7.67 15.97 -21.61
C SER A 112 -7.61 15.58 -20.12
N PRO A 113 -6.43 15.26 -19.58
CA PRO A 113 -6.28 15.01 -18.15
C PRO A 113 -6.73 16.17 -17.26
N ARG A 114 -6.62 17.43 -17.73
CA ARG A 114 -7.04 18.60 -16.94
C ARG A 114 -8.55 18.68 -16.84
N GLU A 115 -9.28 18.47 -17.93
CA GLU A 115 -10.74 18.40 -17.92
C GLU A 115 -11.21 17.26 -17.02
N TRP A 116 -10.56 16.08 -17.08
CA TRP A 116 -10.89 14.98 -16.17
C TRP A 116 -10.69 15.33 -14.69
N LEU A 117 -9.73 16.18 -14.34
CA LEU A 117 -9.52 16.60 -12.95
C LEU A 117 -10.61 17.58 -12.47
N GLU A 118 -11.37 18.18 -13.38
CA GLU A 118 -12.50 19.06 -13.05
C GLU A 118 -13.83 18.30 -12.93
N PHE A 119 -13.92 17.08 -13.46
CA PHE A 119 -15.13 16.26 -13.35
C PHE A 119 -15.30 15.72 -11.93
N ASP A 120 -16.40 16.08 -11.25
CA ASP A 120 -16.65 15.61 -9.88
C ASP A 120 -17.48 14.31 -9.87
N ASP A 121 -16.77 13.17 -9.95
CA ASP A 121 -17.40 11.83 -9.91
C ASP A 121 -18.11 11.54 -8.58
N ARG A 122 -17.64 12.16 -7.49
CA ARG A 122 -18.15 11.96 -6.13
C ARG A 122 -19.41 12.75 -5.85
N ALA A 123 -19.55 13.93 -6.43
CA ALA A 123 -20.81 14.67 -6.44
C ALA A 123 -21.89 13.99 -7.29
N GLY A 124 -21.50 12.98 -8.09
CA GLY A 124 -22.42 12.20 -8.91
C GLY A 124 -22.65 12.80 -10.29
N TRP A 125 -21.76 13.66 -10.80
CA TRP A 125 -21.89 14.26 -12.13
C TRP A 125 -22.16 13.20 -13.19
N GLY A 126 -23.10 13.48 -14.10
CA GLY A 126 -23.54 12.57 -15.16
C GLY A 126 -24.43 11.41 -14.72
N THR A 127 -24.71 11.24 -13.41
CA THR A 127 -25.73 10.28 -12.95
C THR A 127 -27.13 10.85 -13.14
N GLU A 128 -28.13 10.00 -13.36
CA GLU A 128 -29.51 10.46 -13.52
C GLU A 128 -30.00 11.29 -12.32
N ALA A 129 -29.72 10.82 -11.09
CA ALA A 129 -30.10 11.53 -9.87
C ALA A 129 -29.46 12.93 -9.77
N PHE A 130 -28.19 13.05 -10.14
CA PHE A 130 -27.52 14.35 -10.16
C PHE A 130 -28.11 15.25 -11.23
N GLU A 131 -28.26 14.76 -12.46
CA GLU A 131 -28.74 15.57 -13.59
C GLU A 131 -30.19 16.06 -13.39
N GLN A 132 -31.03 15.30 -12.69
CA GLN A 132 -32.37 15.74 -12.29
C GLN A 132 -32.37 16.83 -11.21
N SER A 133 -31.28 16.96 -10.45
CA SER A 133 -31.12 17.96 -9.39
C SER A 133 -30.43 19.25 -9.84
N VAL A 134 -29.93 19.30 -11.08
CA VAL A 134 -29.23 20.48 -11.61
C VAL A 134 -30.20 21.64 -11.76
N THR A 135 -29.84 22.78 -11.15
CA THR A 135 -30.63 24.03 -11.22
C THR A 135 -29.98 25.03 -12.18
N PRO A 136 -30.73 26.02 -12.71
CA PRO A 136 -30.16 27.05 -13.60
C PRO A 136 -29.03 27.89 -12.99
N GLY A 137 -28.90 27.93 -11.66
CA GLY A 137 -27.81 28.64 -10.96
C GLY A 137 -26.54 27.81 -10.78
N MET A 138 -26.53 26.53 -11.17
CA MET A 138 -25.34 25.69 -11.12
C MET A 138 -24.51 25.89 -12.38
N HIS A 139 -23.22 26.21 -12.18
CA HIS A 139 -22.26 26.42 -13.26
C HIS A 139 -21.22 25.30 -13.26
N PHE A 140 -20.91 24.81 -14.45
CA PHE A 140 -19.93 23.77 -14.68
C PHE A 140 -18.87 24.30 -15.64
N PRO A 141 -17.60 23.89 -15.52
CA PRO A 141 -16.58 24.27 -16.47
C PRO A 141 -16.74 23.48 -17.79
N PRO A 142 -16.40 24.06 -18.96
CA PRO A 142 -16.34 23.29 -20.20
C PRO A 142 -15.33 22.13 -20.12
N PRO A 143 -15.63 20.95 -20.70
CA PRO A 143 -16.82 20.59 -21.48
C PRO A 143 -17.98 20.07 -20.61
N TRP A 144 -17.85 20.11 -19.29
CA TRP A 144 -18.85 19.61 -18.35
C TRP A 144 -20.05 20.54 -18.17
N ASP A 145 -20.13 21.66 -18.89
CA ASP A 145 -21.32 22.50 -19.03
C ASP A 145 -22.41 21.83 -19.88
N ASN A 146 -22.04 20.88 -20.74
CA ASN A 146 -22.99 20.04 -21.47
C ASN A 146 -23.40 18.79 -20.67
N THR A 147 -24.71 18.59 -20.51
CA THR A 147 -25.29 17.43 -19.82
C THR A 147 -24.98 16.10 -20.49
N ASP A 148 -24.96 16.04 -21.82
CA ASP A 148 -24.64 14.82 -22.56
C ASP A 148 -23.18 14.44 -22.36
N ASP A 149 -22.26 15.41 -22.40
CA ASP A 149 -20.83 15.18 -22.09
C ASP A 149 -20.64 14.67 -20.67
N ARG A 150 -21.36 15.21 -19.68
CA ARG A 150 -21.31 14.68 -18.30
C ARG A 150 -21.77 13.23 -18.23
N ARG A 151 -22.88 12.88 -18.89
CA ARG A 151 -23.42 11.51 -18.93
C ARG A 151 -22.48 10.54 -19.66
N ASP A 152 -21.84 10.97 -20.73
CA ASP A 152 -20.87 10.18 -21.50
C ASP A 152 -19.61 9.93 -20.68
N ALA A 153 -19.10 10.97 -20.04
CA ALA A 153 -18.00 10.86 -19.08
C ALA A 153 -18.34 9.92 -17.92
N ARG A 154 -19.57 10.00 -17.37
CA ARG A 154 -19.99 9.11 -16.29
C ARG A 154 -19.94 7.63 -16.68
N ARG A 155 -20.34 7.28 -17.91
CA ARG A 155 -20.24 5.91 -18.43
C ARG A 155 -18.80 5.40 -18.45
N ILE A 156 -17.84 6.27 -18.77
CA ILE A 156 -16.40 5.96 -18.73
C ILE A 156 -15.94 5.75 -17.29
N ILE A 157 -16.34 6.65 -16.38
CA ILE A 157 -16.02 6.60 -14.95
C ILE A 157 -16.52 5.29 -14.34
N ASP A 158 -17.79 4.92 -14.55
CA ASP A 158 -18.38 3.70 -14.00
C ASP A 158 -17.67 2.44 -14.52
N ALA A 159 -17.37 2.37 -15.82
CA ALA A 159 -16.60 1.28 -16.39
C ALA A 159 -15.19 1.16 -15.79
N ASN A 160 -14.55 2.30 -15.50
CA ASN A 160 -13.23 2.36 -14.89
C ASN A 160 -13.26 2.01 -13.40
N LEU A 161 -14.28 2.44 -12.66
CA LEU A 161 -14.50 2.07 -11.25
C LEU A 161 -14.69 0.55 -11.09
N LEU A 162 -15.41 -0.10 -12.01
CA LEU A 162 -15.53 -1.57 -12.02
C LEU A 162 -14.17 -2.26 -12.16
N LYS A 163 -13.29 -1.78 -13.06
CA LYS A 163 -11.93 -2.30 -13.22
C LYS A 163 -11.05 -2.05 -12.00
N ILE A 164 -11.21 -0.89 -11.35
CA ILE A 164 -10.49 -0.56 -10.11
C ILE A 164 -10.89 -1.55 -9.00
N GLU A 165 -12.17 -1.89 -8.89
CA GLU A 165 -12.65 -2.88 -7.92
C GLU A 165 -12.12 -4.29 -8.21
N GLN A 166 -12.06 -4.69 -9.48
CA GLN A 166 -11.42 -5.94 -9.89
C GLN A 166 -9.93 -5.97 -9.48
N LYS A 167 -9.20 -4.88 -9.74
CA LYS A 167 -7.79 -4.76 -9.33
C LYS A 167 -7.66 -4.81 -7.81
N ARG A 168 -8.53 -4.12 -7.07
CA ARG A 168 -8.58 -4.15 -5.60
C ARG A 168 -8.74 -5.58 -5.07
N SER A 169 -9.63 -6.37 -5.65
CA SER A 169 -9.82 -7.78 -5.28
C SER A 169 -8.53 -8.59 -5.45
N SER A 170 -7.85 -8.45 -6.60
CA SER A 170 -6.56 -9.13 -6.84
C SER A 170 -5.44 -8.64 -5.91
N ALA A 171 -5.45 -7.37 -5.52
CA ALA A 171 -4.48 -6.78 -4.61
C ALA A 171 -4.63 -7.35 -3.18
N VAL A 172 -5.88 -7.53 -2.71
CA VAL A 172 -6.19 -8.21 -1.45
C VAL A 172 -5.68 -9.65 -1.48
N ILE A 173 -6.01 -10.42 -2.52
CA ILE A 173 -5.58 -11.83 -2.65
C ILE A 173 -4.05 -11.91 -2.64
N THR A 174 -3.37 -11.04 -3.40
CA THR A 174 -1.90 -11.01 -3.47
C THR A 174 -1.29 -10.72 -2.10
N LEU A 175 -1.82 -9.74 -1.37
CA LEU A 175 -1.31 -9.41 -0.04
C LEU A 175 -1.57 -10.53 0.95
N GLU A 176 -2.76 -11.13 0.93
CA GLU A 176 -3.10 -12.29 1.77
C GLU A 176 -2.22 -13.51 1.47
N ALA A 177 -1.79 -13.70 0.22
CA ALA A 177 -0.83 -14.76 -0.11
C ALA A 177 0.54 -14.56 0.56
N GLY A 178 0.90 -13.32 0.93
CA GLY A 178 2.20 -13.00 1.53
C GLY A 178 2.19 -12.76 3.04
N VAL A 179 1.08 -12.30 3.64
CA VAL A 179 0.99 -12.02 5.08
C VAL A 179 0.11 -13.02 5.80
N ASP A 180 0.49 -13.42 7.02
CA ASP A 180 -0.38 -14.16 7.95
C ASP A 180 -0.37 -13.51 9.34
N VAL A 181 -1.50 -13.61 10.05
CA VAL A 181 -1.66 -13.10 11.41
C VAL A 181 -2.30 -14.16 12.27
N LYS A 182 -1.58 -14.63 13.30
CA LYS A 182 -2.09 -15.60 14.28
C LYS A 182 -2.22 -14.98 15.67
N GLY A 183 -3.30 -15.30 16.37
CA GLY A 183 -3.61 -14.81 17.71
C GLY A 183 -5.12 -14.55 17.88
N PRO A 184 -5.53 -13.87 18.97
CA PRO A 184 -4.68 -13.33 20.03
C PRO A 184 -4.02 -14.44 20.87
N ILE A 185 -2.77 -14.22 21.27
CA ILE A 185 -2.07 -15.02 22.28
C ILE A 185 -2.20 -14.27 23.61
N PHE A 186 -2.93 -14.84 24.56
CA PHE A 186 -3.09 -14.26 25.89
C PHE A 186 -1.82 -14.45 26.71
N LEU A 187 -1.17 -13.36 27.11
CA LEU A 187 0.00 -13.35 27.98
C LEU A 187 -0.36 -13.14 29.45
N SER A 188 -1.60 -12.73 29.72
CA SER A 188 -2.19 -12.66 31.05
C SER A 188 -3.62 -13.19 31.03
N GLN A 189 -4.09 -13.65 32.19
CA GLN A 189 -5.48 -14.09 32.35
C GLN A 189 -6.44 -12.89 32.30
N PRO A 190 -7.52 -12.93 31.49
CA PRO A 190 -8.54 -11.90 31.48
C PRO A 190 -9.27 -11.79 32.83
N ARG A 191 -9.26 -10.61 33.44
CA ARG A 191 -9.91 -10.36 34.73
C ARG A 191 -10.42 -8.92 34.83
N ALA A 192 -11.61 -8.74 35.39
CA ALA A 192 -12.18 -7.42 35.62
C ALA A 192 -11.26 -6.59 36.53
N GLY A 193 -11.02 -5.33 36.16
CA GLY A 193 -10.16 -4.40 36.88
C GLY A 193 -8.65 -4.70 36.78
N SER A 194 -8.23 -5.66 35.95
CA SER A 194 -6.80 -5.97 35.73
C SER A 194 -6.38 -5.65 34.29
N PRO A 195 -5.11 -5.27 34.04
CA PRO A 195 -4.63 -5.08 32.69
C PRO A 195 -4.58 -6.40 31.92
N LEU A 196 -4.78 -6.32 30.61
CA LEU A 196 -4.73 -7.47 29.71
C LEU A 196 -3.53 -7.34 28.78
N ASN A 197 -2.64 -8.33 28.80
CA ASN A 197 -1.50 -8.42 27.90
C ASN A 197 -1.77 -9.49 26.84
N ILE A 198 -1.62 -9.11 25.57
CA ILE A 198 -1.80 -10.01 24.43
C ILE A 198 -0.65 -9.86 23.44
N ALA A 199 -0.50 -10.84 22.56
CA ALA A 199 0.39 -10.76 21.41
C ALA A 199 -0.29 -11.32 20.15
N TYR A 200 0.20 -10.89 18.99
CA TYR A 200 -0.10 -11.51 17.71
C TYR A 200 1.21 -11.93 17.06
N ARG A 201 1.19 -13.02 16.29
CA ARG A 201 2.30 -13.42 15.42
C ARG A 201 1.97 -12.96 14.00
N VAL A 202 2.70 -11.95 13.52
CA VAL A 202 2.60 -11.45 12.14
C VAL A 202 3.74 -12.07 11.34
N SER A 203 3.42 -12.84 10.31
CA SER A 203 4.41 -13.60 9.54
C SER A 203 4.42 -13.17 8.07
N ASN A 204 5.61 -13.15 7.47
CA ASN A 204 5.76 -13.19 6.04
C ASN A 204 5.76 -14.67 5.62
N ILE A 205 4.71 -15.11 4.94
CA ILE A 205 4.59 -16.49 4.46
C ILE A 205 5.08 -16.65 3.02
N SER A 206 5.54 -15.57 2.40
CA SER A 206 6.19 -15.60 1.09
C SER A 206 7.64 -16.06 1.19
N GLU A 207 8.08 -16.77 0.16
CA GLU A 207 9.47 -17.19 -0.06
C GLU A 207 10.28 -16.17 -0.89
N GLY A 208 9.61 -15.14 -1.42
CA GLY A 208 10.19 -14.20 -2.37
C GLY A 208 11.07 -13.14 -1.72
N HIS A 209 10.46 -12.05 -1.27
CA HIS A 209 11.14 -10.86 -0.74
C HIS A 209 10.55 -10.48 0.63
N ASN A 210 11.06 -9.40 1.25
CA ASN A 210 10.57 -8.95 2.54
C ASN A 210 9.12 -8.43 2.47
N LEU A 211 8.45 -8.36 3.63
CA LEU A 211 7.08 -7.85 3.77
C LEU A 211 7.03 -6.64 4.73
N PRO A 212 6.58 -5.46 4.28
CA PRO A 212 6.48 -5.06 2.87
C PRO A 212 7.87 -4.95 2.26
N THR A 213 7.93 -4.89 0.92
CA THR A 213 9.15 -4.57 0.18
C THR A 213 9.06 -3.20 -0.46
N GLY A 214 10.17 -2.73 -1.03
CA GLY A 214 10.34 -1.42 -1.64
C GLY A 214 9.19 -1.02 -2.55
N SER A 215 8.65 0.17 -2.29
CA SER A 215 8.02 0.98 -3.32
C SER A 215 8.53 2.39 -3.04
N LEU A 216 9.54 2.79 -3.80
CA LEU A 216 10.07 4.16 -3.82
C LEU A 216 10.56 4.67 -2.44
N GLY A 217 11.11 3.77 -1.63
CA GLY A 217 11.69 4.08 -0.33
C GLY A 217 10.78 3.78 0.86
N ALA A 218 10.78 4.70 1.83
CA ALA A 218 10.13 4.56 3.15
C ALA A 218 8.59 4.74 3.14
N GLN A 219 7.92 4.53 2.00
CA GLN A 219 6.53 4.99 1.80
C GLN A 219 5.46 3.95 2.18
N PRO A 220 5.49 2.69 1.70
CA PRO A 220 4.41 1.75 1.95
C PRO A 220 4.20 1.51 3.44
N GLN A 221 2.95 1.66 3.88
CA GLN A 221 2.56 1.35 5.24
C GLN A 221 1.81 0.04 5.27
N LEU A 222 2.30 -0.87 6.11
CA LEU A 222 1.68 -2.14 6.43
C LEU A 222 1.71 -2.28 7.95
N TRP A 223 0.55 -2.16 8.60
CA TRP A 223 0.46 -2.09 10.06
C TRP A 223 -0.67 -2.96 10.61
N LEU A 224 -0.54 -3.35 11.87
CA LEU A 224 -1.57 -4.11 12.57
C LEU A 224 -2.51 -3.14 13.31
N ASN A 225 -3.81 -3.26 13.07
CA ASN A 225 -4.84 -2.58 13.84
C ASN A 225 -5.54 -3.59 14.75
N VAL A 226 -5.55 -3.30 16.05
CA VAL A 226 -6.15 -4.15 17.08
C VAL A 226 -7.11 -3.30 17.90
N ALA A 227 -8.35 -3.72 18.01
CA ALA A 227 -9.38 -3.04 18.79
C ALA A 227 -10.00 -3.99 19.82
N LEU A 228 -10.25 -3.48 21.03
CA LEU A 228 -11.00 -4.17 22.07
C LEU A 228 -12.41 -3.59 22.14
N ILE A 229 -13.40 -4.46 22.01
CA ILE A 229 -14.82 -4.16 22.16
C ILE A 229 -15.30 -4.76 23.49
N ASP A 230 -16.01 -3.96 24.29
CA ASP A 230 -16.54 -4.35 25.59
C ASP A 230 -17.90 -5.09 25.46
N PRO A 231 -18.47 -5.60 26.57
CA PRO A 231 -19.76 -6.30 26.56
C PRO A 231 -20.95 -5.49 26.02
N ASP A 232 -20.86 -4.16 26.02
CA ASP A 232 -21.93 -3.29 25.51
C ASP A 232 -21.74 -2.97 24.02
N GLY A 233 -20.74 -3.58 23.38
CA GLY A 233 -20.42 -3.36 21.98
C GLY A 233 -19.59 -2.09 21.73
N GLN A 234 -19.08 -1.43 22.77
CA GLN A 234 -18.29 -0.21 22.62
C GLN A 234 -16.81 -0.53 22.42
N ARG A 235 -16.16 0.15 21.47
CA ARG A 235 -14.71 0.08 21.31
C ARG A 235 -14.03 0.88 22.42
N VAL A 236 -13.47 0.18 23.40
CA VAL A 236 -12.88 0.77 24.61
C VAL A 236 -11.36 0.96 24.52
N TRP A 237 -10.69 0.28 23.58
CA TRP A 237 -9.25 0.45 23.33
C TRP A 237 -8.91 0.12 21.88
N GLU A 238 -7.90 0.78 21.32
CA GLU A 238 -7.42 0.55 19.96
C GLU A 238 -5.92 0.89 19.83
N SER A 239 -5.19 0.10 19.05
CA SER A 239 -3.86 0.42 18.51
C SER A 239 -3.88 0.26 16.98
N GLY A 240 -3.01 0.99 16.28
CA GLY A 240 -3.03 1.11 14.82
C GLY A 240 -4.15 2.02 14.30
N TYR A 241 -4.66 2.92 15.14
CA TYR A 241 -5.67 3.92 14.75
C TYR A 241 -5.04 5.06 13.95
N LEU A 242 -5.91 5.77 13.21
CA LEU A 242 -5.53 6.94 12.43
C LEU A 242 -6.01 8.21 13.11
N ASP A 243 -5.27 9.30 12.91
CA ASP A 243 -5.67 10.64 13.33
C ASP A 243 -6.68 11.28 12.34
N SER A 244 -7.09 12.53 12.60
CA SER A 244 -8.06 13.23 11.74
C SER A 244 -7.54 13.52 10.32
N ASN A 245 -6.23 13.44 10.11
CA ASN A 245 -5.56 13.61 8.82
C ASN A 245 -5.21 12.26 8.16
N ALA A 246 -5.78 11.17 8.68
CA ALA A 246 -5.53 9.79 8.30
C ALA A 246 -4.09 9.30 8.54
N ASP A 247 -3.26 10.00 9.32
CA ASP A 247 -1.93 9.50 9.67
C ASP A 247 -2.00 8.46 10.78
N LEU A 248 -1.05 7.52 10.79
CA LEU A 248 -0.84 6.70 11.98
C LEU A 248 -0.42 7.62 13.12
N ALA A 249 -0.92 7.36 14.34
CA ALA A 249 -0.61 8.16 15.53
C ALA A 249 0.83 7.95 16.04
N ASP A 250 1.82 8.09 15.15
CA ASP A 250 3.27 8.06 15.39
C ASP A 250 3.87 9.47 15.38
N MET A 251 5.19 9.59 15.23
CA MET A 251 5.90 10.88 15.22
C MET A 251 5.57 11.77 14.02
N ASN A 252 4.94 11.23 12.98
CA ASN A 252 4.55 11.95 11.77
C ASN A 252 3.09 12.42 11.82
N SER A 253 2.32 12.04 12.85
CA SER A 253 0.94 12.51 13.03
C SER A 253 0.90 13.99 13.43
N TYR A 254 0.07 14.74 12.71
CA TYR A 254 -0.15 16.15 13.02
C TYR A 254 -0.91 16.32 14.34
N ASP A 255 -1.92 15.49 14.60
CA ASP A 255 -2.73 15.59 15.80
C ASP A 255 -1.95 15.18 17.06
N VAL A 256 -1.04 14.20 16.95
CA VAL A 256 -0.10 13.87 18.04
C VAL A 256 0.82 15.05 18.33
N ALA A 257 1.39 15.68 17.30
CA ALA A 257 2.26 16.85 17.46
C ALA A 257 1.53 18.05 18.10
N LYS A 258 0.20 18.16 17.89
CA LYS A 258 -0.66 19.19 18.51
C LYS A 258 -1.26 18.78 19.85
N GLY A 259 -1.01 17.56 20.34
CA GLY A 259 -1.58 17.06 21.59
C GLY A 259 -3.10 16.80 21.54
N ARG A 260 -3.69 16.69 20.35
CA ARG A 260 -5.12 16.41 20.15
C ARG A 260 -5.46 14.94 20.39
N VAL A 261 -4.53 14.06 20.07
CA VAL A 261 -4.60 12.62 20.36
C VAL A 261 -3.29 12.16 20.99
N PRO A 262 -3.30 11.14 21.87
CA PRO A 262 -2.06 10.57 22.36
C PRO A 262 -1.32 9.84 21.23
N ARG A 263 0.02 9.76 21.34
CA ARG A 263 0.83 8.87 20.50
C ARG A 263 0.45 7.42 20.81
N ASP A 264 0.25 6.62 19.76
CA ASP A 264 0.10 5.18 19.89
C ASP A 264 1.46 4.53 20.19
N LYS A 265 1.69 4.19 21.46
CA LYS A 265 2.92 3.52 21.91
C LYS A 265 2.98 2.05 21.51
N GLY A 266 1.82 1.44 21.21
CA GLY A 266 1.71 0.04 20.80
C GLY A 266 1.75 -0.17 19.30
N LEU A 267 1.85 0.91 18.51
CA LEU A 267 1.78 0.84 17.05
C LEU A 267 2.80 -0.15 16.49
N PHE A 268 2.30 -1.19 15.84
CA PHE A 268 3.10 -2.11 15.04
C PHE A 268 2.97 -1.75 13.56
N ASN A 269 4.00 -1.11 13.02
CA ASN A 269 4.07 -0.66 11.63
C ASN A 269 5.35 -1.20 11.00
N LEU A 270 5.25 -1.81 9.82
CA LEU A 270 6.36 -2.39 9.07
C LEU A 270 6.94 -1.43 8.02
N GLN A 271 6.47 -0.18 7.99
CA GLN A 271 6.99 0.87 7.13
C GLN A 271 8.48 1.11 7.40
N THR A 272 9.30 0.95 6.37
CA THR A 272 10.70 1.41 6.41
C THR A 272 10.73 2.91 6.67
N LYS A 273 11.65 3.42 7.49
CA LYS A 273 11.75 4.86 7.79
C LYS A 273 13.04 5.45 7.23
N PHE A 274 12.99 6.66 6.67
CA PHE A 274 14.21 7.42 6.43
C PHE A 274 14.70 8.01 7.74
N LEU A 275 15.97 7.82 8.04
CA LEU A 275 16.64 8.43 9.17
C LEU A 275 17.68 9.42 8.64
N ILE A 276 17.60 10.67 9.10
CA ILE A 276 18.64 11.67 8.85
C ILE A 276 19.44 11.89 10.12
N ASN A 277 20.77 11.85 10.00
CA ASN A 277 21.65 12.25 11.09
C ASN A 277 21.81 13.77 11.08
N ASN A 278 21.47 14.42 12.17
CA ASN A 278 21.58 15.87 12.27
C ASN A 278 22.97 16.34 12.71
N VAL A 279 23.20 17.65 12.62
CA VAL A 279 24.48 18.29 13.01
C VAL A 279 24.87 18.08 14.48
N ARG A 280 23.94 17.66 15.34
CA ARG A 280 24.19 17.32 16.75
C ARG A 280 24.47 15.82 16.95
N GLY A 281 24.53 15.04 15.88
CA GLY A 281 24.80 13.60 15.90
C GLY A 281 23.60 12.71 16.21
N THR A 282 22.40 13.28 16.41
CA THR A 282 21.18 12.50 16.66
C THR A 282 20.46 12.16 15.36
N ASP A 283 19.86 10.97 15.31
CA ASP A 283 19.01 10.58 14.18
C ASP A 283 17.58 11.05 14.36
N ARG A 284 16.93 11.36 13.24
CA ARG A 284 15.53 11.75 13.19
C ARG A 284 14.84 11.08 12.00
N GLU A 285 13.62 10.58 12.22
CA GLU A 285 12.73 10.17 11.12
C GLU A 285 12.41 11.35 10.19
N ALA A 286 12.52 11.13 8.89
CA ALA A 286 12.16 12.09 7.86
C ALA A 286 11.22 11.45 6.83
N ALA A 287 10.32 12.27 6.28
CA ALA A 287 9.41 11.84 5.23
C ALA A 287 10.10 11.73 3.85
N LEU A 288 11.13 12.55 3.64
CA LEU A 288 12.02 12.52 2.48
C LEU A 288 13.47 12.34 2.95
N PRO A 289 14.33 11.65 2.19
CA PRO A 289 15.74 11.46 2.54
C PRO A 289 16.58 12.73 2.27
N LEU A 290 16.09 13.90 2.70
CA LEU A 290 16.70 15.21 2.54
C LEU A 290 17.10 15.76 3.90
N ASN A 291 18.38 16.08 4.08
CA ASN A 291 18.90 16.52 5.37
C ASN A 291 18.82 18.04 5.55
N PHE A 292 17.63 18.52 5.94
CA PHE A 292 17.39 19.94 6.23
C PHE A 292 18.08 20.46 7.50
N SER A 293 18.77 19.60 8.26
CA SER A 293 19.53 20.04 9.45
C SER A 293 20.91 20.59 9.10
N VAL A 294 21.44 20.26 7.93
CA VAL A 294 22.75 20.71 7.44
C VAL A 294 22.59 21.93 6.54
N ASP A 295 21.59 21.90 5.65
CA ASP A 295 21.30 22.97 4.70
C ASP A 295 19.79 23.16 4.54
N GLN A 296 19.31 24.40 4.58
CA GLN A 296 17.89 24.72 4.38
C GLN A 296 17.48 24.54 2.90
N LEU A 297 18.43 24.66 1.97
CA LEU A 297 18.27 24.41 0.54
C LEU A 297 19.07 23.17 0.16
N VAL A 298 18.48 22.00 0.42
CA VAL A 298 19.17 20.72 0.23
C VAL A 298 19.52 20.51 -1.25
N PHE A 299 20.78 20.73 -1.60
CA PHE A 299 21.31 20.46 -2.93
C PHE A 299 21.86 19.04 -2.98
N LEU A 300 21.24 18.16 -3.77
CA LEU A 300 21.72 16.80 -3.97
C LEU A 300 22.99 16.82 -4.83
N ARG A 301 24.15 16.68 -4.19
CA ARG A 301 25.44 16.55 -4.87
C ARG A 301 25.79 15.07 -5.04
N PRO A 302 26.53 14.70 -6.10
CA PRO A 302 27.13 13.37 -6.20
C PRO A 302 27.90 13.05 -4.90
N GLY A 303 27.71 11.82 -4.40
CA GLY A 303 28.39 11.38 -3.18
C GLY A 303 29.90 11.49 -3.32
N ALA A 304 30.57 12.12 -2.35
CA ALA A 304 32.03 12.23 -2.30
C ALA A 304 32.72 10.92 -1.83
N VAL A 305 31.94 9.89 -1.50
CA VAL A 305 32.40 8.61 -0.96
C VAL A 305 31.71 7.44 -1.66
N PRO A 306 32.37 6.28 -1.78
CA PRO A 306 31.78 5.10 -2.40
C PRO A 306 30.69 4.51 -1.49
N VAL A 307 29.43 4.77 -1.83
CA VAL A 307 28.26 4.22 -1.11
C VAL A 307 28.12 2.70 -1.24
N SER A 308 28.74 2.09 -2.25
CA SER A 308 28.73 0.64 -2.44
C SER A 308 29.39 -0.12 -1.28
N VAL A 309 30.34 0.53 -0.59
CA VAL A 309 31.02 -0.04 0.59
C VAL A 309 30.27 0.31 1.87
N LEU A 310 29.74 1.53 1.98
CA LEU A 310 29.04 2.01 3.17
C LEU A 310 27.58 1.52 3.27
N ASN A 311 27.02 1.00 2.17
CA ASN A 311 25.63 0.59 2.00
C ASN A 311 24.59 1.71 2.19
N HIS A 312 25.01 2.91 2.54
CA HIS A 312 24.18 4.10 2.62
C HIS A 312 25.03 5.36 2.40
N PRO A 313 24.45 6.47 1.90
CA PRO A 313 25.16 7.74 1.85
C PRO A 313 25.38 8.33 3.26
N PRO A 314 26.41 9.18 3.44
CA PRO A 314 26.62 9.85 4.72
C PRO A 314 25.37 10.59 5.20
N LEU A 315 25.10 10.49 6.51
CA LEU A 315 23.99 11.17 7.21
C LEU A 315 22.57 10.78 6.78
N ILE A 316 22.40 9.82 5.88
CA ILE A 316 21.08 9.34 5.45
C ILE A 316 21.07 7.83 5.56
N ARG A 317 20.09 7.29 6.27
CA ARG A 317 19.89 5.85 6.47
C ARG A 317 18.44 5.46 6.18
N MET A 318 18.24 4.19 5.89
CA MET A 318 16.92 3.56 5.84
C MET A 318 16.85 2.51 6.94
N GLU A 319 15.91 2.68 7.85
CA GLU A 319 15.64 1.71 8.90
C GLU A 319 14.55 0.76 8.41
N ALA A 320 14.96 -0.43 7.97
CA ALA A 320 14.04 -1.44 7.47
C ALA A 320 13.23 -2.06 8.62
N HIS A 321 11.91 -1.88 8.59
CA HIS A 321 11.00 -2.49 9.56
C HIS A 321 10.30 -3.74 9.03
N SER A 322 10.65 -4.17 7.81
CA SER A 322 10.02 -5.31 7.14
C SER A 322 10.36 -6.67 7.77
N ILE A 323 9.60 -7.68 7.40
CA ILE A 323 9.76 -9.08 7.82
C ILE A 323 10.40 -9.86 6.66
N PRO A 324 11.60 -10.49 6.85
CA PRO A 324 12.22 -11.33 5.83
C PRO A 324 11.33 -12.49 5.36
N PRO A 325 11.63 -13.11 4.20
CA PRO A 325 10.90 -14.30 3.74
C PRO A 325 10.82 -15.39 4.81
N LEU A 326 9.64 -15.98 4.97
CA LEU A 326 9.34 -17.04 5.94
C LEU A 326 9.57 -16.70 7.43
N ASP A 327 9.82 -15.44 7.76
CA ASP A 327 10.03 -14.98 9.13
C ASP A 327 8.77 -14.33 9.73
N HIS A 328 8.85 -13.90 10.98
CA HIS A 328 7.75 -13.32 11.73
C HIS A 328 8.21 -12.30 12.77
N ARG A 329 7.27 -11.45 13.18
CA ARG A 329 7.41 -10.57 14.35
C ARG A 329 6.22 -10.78 15.29
N MET A 330 6.44 -10.50 16.57
CA MET A 330 5.42 -10.68 17.61
C MET A 330 5.10 -9.37 18.34
N PRO A 331 4.27 -8.48 17.77
CA PRO A 331 3.79 -7.32 18.51
C PRO A 331 3.04 -7.74 19.78
N LYS A 332 3.40 -7.10 20.90
CA LYS A 332 2.79 -7.28 22.21
C LYS A 332 2.03 -6.01 22.57
N TYR A 333 0.82 -6.18 23.09
CA TYR A 333 -0.06 -5.08 23.47
C TYR A 333 -0.37 -5.15 24.96
N HIS A 334 -0.30 -4.00 25.60
CA HIS A 334 -0.72 -3.78 26.98
C HIS A 334 -2.04 -3.00 26.97
N ILE A 335 -3.13 -3.65 27.33
CA ILE A 335 -4.45 -3.05 27.45
C ILE A 335 -4.67 -2.69 28.92
N PRO A 336 -4.94 -1.41 29.24
CA PRO A 336 -4.99 -0.94 30.62
C PRO A 336 -6.21 -1.48 31.39
N ALA A 337 -6.07 -1.63 32.70
CA ALA A 337 -7.17 -2.04 33.58
C ALA A 337 -8.40 -1.12 33.51
N SER A 338 -8.20 0.16 33.16
CA SER A 338 -9.25 1.18 33.07
C SER A 338 -10.34 0.85 32.05
N VAL A 339 -10.03 0.02 31.05
CA VAL A 339 -10.98 -0.40 29.99
C VAL A 339 -11.48 -1.84 30.18
N MET A 340 -10.91 -2.57 31.14
CA MET A 340 -11.22 -3.97 31.47
C MET A 340 -12.11 -4.05 32.73
N LYS A 341 -13.07 -3.15 32.93
CA LYS A 341 -13.83 -3.05 34.20
C LYS A 341 -15.02 -4.00 34.31
N LYS A 342 -15.64 -4.38 33.20
CA LYS A 342 -16.88 -5.14 33.19
C LYS A 342 -16.57 -6.63 33.22
N LYS A 343 -17.46 -7.40 33.82
CA LYS A 343 -17.50 -8.85 33.64
C LYS A 343 -18.31 -9.15 32.38
N GLY A 344 -18.01 -10.24 31.69
CA GLY A 344 -18.76 -10.69 30.52
C GLY A 344 -17.90 -10.79 29.25
N PRO A 345 -18.56 -10.89 28.08
CA PRO A 345 -17.88 -11.15 26.81
C PRO A 345 -17.21 -9.89 26.26
N TYR A 346 -15.89 -9.93 26.12
CA TYR A 346 -15.12 -8.95 25.37
C TYR A 346 -14.74 -9.54 24.02
N ARG A 347 -14.57 -8.68 23.01
CA ARG A 347 -14.14 -9.09 21.67
C ARG A 347 -12.89 -8.32 21.25
N LEU A 348 -11.83 -9.05 20.92
CA LEU A 348 -10.67 -8.52 20.21
C LEU A 348 -10.93 -8.62 18.72
N SER A 349 -10.84 -7.50 18.00
CA SER A 349 -10.87 -7.45 16.54
C SER A 349 -9.48 -7.05 16.04
N VAL A 350 -8.98 -7.78 15.04
CA VAL A 350 -7.66 -7.54 14.46
C VAL A 350 -7.74 -7.55 12.94
N ARG A 351 -6.98 -6.66 12.30
CA ARG A 351 -6.78 -6.64 10.85
C ARG A 351 -5.39 -6.10 10.53
N MET A 352 -4.79 -6.65 9.49
CA MET A 352 -3.61 -6.04 8.88
C MET A 352 -4.08 -5.02 7.84
N ARG A 353 -3.55 -3.81 7.89
CA ARG A 353 -3.95 -2.71 7.01
C ARG A 353 -2.79 -2.30 6.13
N SER A 354 -3.07 -2.00 4.86
CA SER A 354 -2.06 -1.59 3.90
C SER A 354 -2.47 -0.36 3.11
N ARG A 355 -1.49 0.53 2.87
CA ARG A 355 -1.58 1.61 1.89
C ARG A 355 -0.22 1.91 1.27
N MET A 356 -0.25 2.47 0.07
CA MET A 356 0.97 2.74 -0.70
C MET A 356 1.73 3.97 -0.20
N GLU A 357 1.01 5.05 0.13
CA GLU A 357 1.61 6.33 0.51
C GLU A 357 1.06 6.82 1.86
N PRO A 358 1.92 7.31 2.77
CA PRO A 358 1.48 7.97 3.99
C PRO A 358 0.87 9.35 3.69
N PRO A 359 -0.28 9.72 4.30
CA PRO A 359 -0.89 11.03 4.12
C PRO A 359 0.04 12.20 4.46
N TYR A 360 0.89 12.09 5.49
CA TYR A 360 1.89 13.11 5.80
C TYR A 360 2.84 13.39 4.63
N PHE A 361 3.26 12.35 3.91
CA PHE A 361 4.13 12.49 2.75
C PHE A 361 3.36 13.10 1.58
N MET A 362 2.16 12.58 1.31
CA MET A 362 1.29 13.11 0.25
C MET A 362 1.01 14.60 0.41
N ARG A 363 0.76 15.08 1.64
CA ARG A 363 0.60 16.51 1.93
C ARG A 363 1.89 17.29 1.71
N GLN A 364 3.05 16.74 2.08
CA GLN A 364 4.34 17.39 1.86
C GLN A 364 4.64 17.63 0.38
N ILE A 365 4.20 16.73 -0.51
CA ILE A 365 4.35 16.87 -1.97
C ILE A 365 3.15 17.53 -2.66
N ASN A 366 2.26 18.18 -1.89
CA ASN A 366 1.07 18.88 -2.39
C ASN A 366 0.12 17.98 -3.23
N SER A 367 -0.06 16.72 -2.81
CA SER A 367 -1.10 15.86 -3.39
C SER A 367 -2.48 16.50 -3.22
N THR A 368 -3.36 16.29 -4.20
CA THR A 368 -4.70 16.89 -4.16
C THR A 368 -5.54 16.30 -3.02
N PRO A 369 -6.56 17.03 -2.52
CA PRO A 369 -7.51 16.49 -1.55
C PRO A 369 -8.19 15.19 -2.03
N ASP A 370 -8.46 15.06 -3.33
CA ASP A 370 -9.04 13.83 -3.87
C ASP A 370 -8.06 12.65 -3.84
N MET A 371 -6.78 12.86 -4.16
CA MET A 371 -5.76 11.81 -4.00
C MET A 371 -5.65 11.32 -2.56
N LEU A 372 -5.64 12.23 -1.58
CA LEU A 372 -5.63 11.89 -0.14
C LEU A 372 -6.88 11.08 0.27
N ARG A 373 -8.05 11.50 -0.20
CA ARG A 373 -9.31 10.77 0.03
C ARG A 373 -9.29 9.39 -0.61
N ARG A 374 -8.83 9.25 -1.86
CA ARG A 374 -8.70 7.96 -2.56
C ARG A 374 -7.69 7.05 -1.87
N MET A 375 -6.54 7.56 -1.45
CA MET A 375 -5.54 6.78 -0.71
C MET A 375 -6.15 6.18 0.57
N SER A 376 -6.92 6.98 1.30
CA SER A 376 -7.56 6.57 2.55
C SER A 376 -8.75 5.62 2.33
N ALA A 377 -9.62 5.90 1.35
CA ALA A 377 -10.79 5.07 1.07
C ALA A 377 -10.40 3.69 0.51
N ASN A 378 -9.28 3.62 -0.22
CA ASN A 378 -8.82 2.39 -0.85
C ASN A 378 -7.80 1.60 -0.01
N MET A 379 -7.60 1.94 1.27
CA MET A 379 -6.79 1.10 2.17
C MET A 379 -7.25 -0.36 2.10
N LEU A 380 -6.29 -1.28 2.03
CA LEU A 380 -6.58 -2.72 2.04
C LEU A 380 -6.62 -3.19 3.49
N ASP A 381 -7.66 -3.93 3.86
CA ASP A 381 -7.75 -4.62 5.14
C ASP A 381 -7.71 -6.14 4.86
N VAL A 382 -6.70 -6.83 5.37
CA VAL A 382 -6.44 -8.25 5.14
C VAL A 382 -6.25 -9.00 6.45
N ARG A 383 -6.38 -10.34 6.43
CA ARG A 383 -6.23 -11.18 7.63
C ARG A 383 -7.10 -10.69 8.80
N GLN A 384 -8.32 -10.31 8.47
CA GLN A 384 -9.29 -9.82 9.45
C GLN A 384 -9.80 -10.99 10.29
N SER A 385 -9.77 -10.85 11.62
CA SER A 385 -10.35 -11.85 12.51
C SER A 385 -10.88 -11.20 13.78
N SER A 386 -11.72 -11.93 14.49
CA SER A 386 -12.23 -11.51 15.80
C SER A 386 -12.26 -12.68 16.75
N HIS A 387 -11.93 -12.43 18.01
CA HIS A 387 -11.90 -13.42 19.07
C HIS A 387 -12.65 -12.91 20.29
N THR A 388 -13.71 -13.61 20.67
CA THR A 388 -14.50 -13.32 21.87
C THR A 388 -13.97 -14.14 23.05
N PHE A 389 -13.77 -13.49 24.19
CA PHE A 389 -13.31 -14.11 25.42
C PHE A 389 -14.09 -13.56 26.62
N LEU A 390 -14.16 -14.34 27.71
CA LEU A 390 -14.86 -13.94 28.92
C LEU A 390 -13.91 -13.29 29.91
N VAL A 391 -14.36 -12.19 30.51
CA VAL A 391 -13.69 -11.52 31.63
C VAL A 391 -14.46 -11.83 32.91
N GLN A 392 -13.77 -12.44 33.88
CA GLN A 392 -14.31 -12.84 35.19
C GLN A 392 -14.28 -11.73 36.24
#